data_AF-A0A3C1QX67-F1
#
_entry.id   AF-A0A3C1QX67-F1
#
_cell.length_a   1.000
_cell.length_b   1.000
_cell.length_c   1.000
_cell.angle_alpha   90.00
_cell.angle_beta   90.00
_cell.angle_gamma   90.00
#
_symmetry.space_group_name_H-M   'P 1'
#
loop_
_entity.id
_entity.type
_entity.pdbx_description
1 polymer ?
#
loop_
_entity_poly.entity_id
_entity_poly.type
_entity_poly.pdbx_seq_one_letter_code
_entity_poly.pdbx_strand_id
1 'polypeptide(L)'
;MATASGIRAGRAFVELFVDDARLVRGLRRAQAKLAAFGSSISRMGQQLLTAGTLAATPLALATRTFAGFEAQMARVRALTGAQADDFARLEAEAKRLGATTVFSASQAAEAMSYFALAGFDVERILGAIGPALDLAAAGQIEIAQAADIAAKIMAGMGLSADELGNAVDVMAKAMTTANTDLLMLGDAFKFVGPMAKTAGLSLEEITAAIQLLSNAGVQGEMAGTTLRGMLLSLTSPSAEAERELARLGVRVLDDAGNVRSLTAIIT
;
A
#
# COMPACT_ATOMS: atom_id res chain seq x y z
N MET A 1 -54.26 42.80 -55.61
CA MET A 1 -54.17 42.68 -54.14
C MET A 1 -53.04 41.74 -53.80
N ALA A 2 -52.10 42.21 -53.00
CA ALA A 2 -50.97 41.45 -52.47
C ALA A 2 -51.43 40.36 -51.49
N THR A 3 -50.61 39.32 -51.28
CA THR A 3 -50.42 38.75 -49.94
C THR A 3 -49.14 37.91 -49.92
N ALA A 4 -48.17 38.39 -49.14
CA ALA A 4 -46.99 37.65 -48.72
C ALA A 4 -47.35 36.68 -47.60
N SER A 5 -46.79 35.47 -47.62
CA SER A 5 -46.54 34.64 -46.42
C SER A 5 -45.63 33.50 -46.88
N GLY A 6 -44.57 33.08 -46.22
CA GLY A 6 -43.95 33.43 -44.94
C GLY A 6 -42.95 32.29 -44.75
N ILE A 7 -41.65 32.59 -44.78
CA ILE A 7 -40.61 31.56 -44.59
C ILE A 7 -40.70 31.04 -43.16
N ARG A 8 -41.08 29.78 -42.97
CA ARG A 8 -40.87 29.05 -41.72
C ARG A 8 -39.63 28.19 -41.86
N ALA A 9 -38.50 28.65 -41.32
CA ALA A 9 -37.32 27.82 -41.14
C ALA A 9 -37.63 26.76 -40.08
N GLY A 10 -37.77 25.51 -40.52
CA GLY A 10 -37.91 24.33 -39.66
C GLY A 10 -36.62 24.04 -38.89
N ARG A 11 -36.78 23.40 -37.74
CA ARG A 11 -35.72 22.98 -36.83
C ARG A 11 -34.73 22.07 -37.57
N ALA A 12 -33.45 22.40 -37.58
CA ALA A 12 -32.39 21.56 -38.12
C ALA A 12 -31.98 20.51 -37.08
N PHE A 13 -32.10 19.23 -37.42
CA PHE A 13 -31.46 18.13 -36.70
C PHE A 13 -30.21 17.71 -37.47
N VAL A 14 -29.08 17.59 -36.77
CA VAL A 14 -27.86 16.99 -37.32
C VAL A 14 -27.88 15.52 -36.94
N GLU A 15 -28.15 14.64 -37.90
CA GLU A 15 -27.91 13.22 -37.74
C GLU A 15 -26.43 12.93 -37.94
N LEU A 16 -25.74 12.61 -36.85
CA LEU A 16 -24.40 12.03 -36.87
C LEU A 16 -24.53 10.57 -37.33
N PHE A 17 -24.29 10.32 -38.61
CA PHE A 17 -24.08 8.96 -39.11
C PHE A 17 -22.73 8.46 -38.57
N VAL A 18 -22.77 7.62 -37.52
CA VAL A 18 -21.65 6.76 -37.20
C VAL A 18 -21.46 5.82 -38.39
N ASP A 19 -20.23 5.67 -38.89
CA ASP A 19 -19.89 4.79 -40.01
C ASP A 19 -20.11 3.32 -39.56
N ASP A 20 -21.37 2.90 -39.57
CA ASP A 20 -21.88 1.62 -39.08
C ASP A 20 -21.14 0.47 -39.74
N ALA A 21 -20.66 0.64 -40.97
CA ALA A 21 -19.90 -0.38 -41.66
C ALA A 21 -18.59 -0.74 -40.93
N ARG A 22 -17.90 0.23 -40.31
CA ARG A 22 -16.66 -0.04 -39.54
C ARG A 22 -16.98 -0.61 -38.16
N LEU A 23 -17.98 -0.05 -37.49
CA LEU A 23 -18.42 -0.52 -36.18
C LEU A 23 -18.98 -1.94 -36.27
N VAL A 24 -19.85 -2.23 -37.22
CA VAL A 24 -20.41 -3.56 -37.48
C VAL A 24 -19.33 -4.55 -37.90
N ARG A 25 -18.32 -4.15 -38.68
CA ARG A 25 -17.16 -5.03 -38.97
C ARG A 25 -16.31 -5.30 -37.73
N GLY A 26 -16.09 -4.30 -36.88
CA GLY A 26 -15.42 -4.46 -35.59
C GLY A 26 -16.18 -5.39 -34.66
N LEU A 27 -17.50 -5.18 -34.54
CA LEU A 27 -18.41 -6.01 -33.75
C LEU A 27 -18.52 -7.43 -34.28
N ARG A 28 -18.57 -7.64 -35.60
CA ARG A 28 -18.56 -8.99 -36.20
C ARG A 28 -17.24 -9.71 -35.98
N ARG A 29 -16.10 -9.01 -36.02
CA ARG A 29 -14.79 -9.60 -35.67
C ARG A 29 -14.69 -9.91 -34.18
N ALA A 30 -15.21 -9.04 -33.32
CA ALA A 30 -15.33 -9.29 -31.89
C ALA A 30 -16.24 -10.49 -31.62
N GLN A 31 -17.39 -10.57 -32.29
CA GLN A 31 -18.35 -11.69 -32.20
C GLN A 31 -17.74 -13.00 -32.70
N ALA A 32 -16.96 -12.97 -33.80
CA ALA A 32 -16.27 -14.16 -34.31
C ALA A 32 -15.17 -14.63 -33.35
N LYS A 33 -14.40 -13.71 -32.75
CA LYS A 33 -13.41 -14.04 -31.71
C LYS A 33 -14.07 -14.56 -30.44
N LEU A 34 -15.19 -13.97 -30.02
CA LEU A 34 -15.98 -14.42 -28.88
C LEU A 34 -16.63 -15.79 -29.13
N ALA A 35 -17.10 -16.06 -30.34
CA ALA A 35 -17.65 -17.36 -30.73
C ALA A 35 -16.55 -18.44 -30.81
N ALA A 36 -15.35 -18.10 -31.29
CA ALA A 36 -14.20 -19.00 -31.28
C ALA A 36 -13.69 -19.30 -29.87
N PHE A 37 -13.69 -18.29 -28.99
CA PHE A 37 -13.36 -18.44 -27.57
C PHE A 37 -14.44 -19.26 -26.84
N GLY A 38 -15.72 -18.94 -27.06
CA GLY A 38 -16.85 -19.67 -26.49
C GLY A 38 -16.90 -21.14 -26.94
N SER A 39 -16.63 -21.43 -28.22
CA SER A 39 -16.55 -22.81 -28.71
C SER A 39 -15.31 -23.57 -28.23
N SER A 40 -14.22 -22.88 -27.91
CA SER A 40 -13.03 -23.50 -27.29
C SER A 40 -13.29 -23.82 -25.80
N ILE A 41 -13.93 -22.90 -25.07
CA ILE A 41 -14.38 -23.11 -23.68
C ILE A 41 -15.45 -24.21 -23.61
N SER A 42 -16.45 -24.22 -24.49
CA SER A 42 -17.50 -25.24 -24.49
C SER A 42 -16.97 -26.63 -24.84
N ARG A 43 -15.97 -26.74 -25.73
CA ARG A 43 -15.31 -28.03 -26.03
C ARG A 43 -14.45 -28.52 -24.87
N MET A 44 -13.73 -27.61 -24.21
CA MET A 44 -12.95 -27.93 -23.01
C MET A 44 -13.87 -28.30 -21.83
N GLY A 45 -15.03 -27.65 -21.72
CA GLY A 45 -16.09 -27.97 -20.75
C GLY A 45 -16.81 -29.29 -21.03
N GLN A 46 -17.07 -29.64 -22.29
CA GLN A 46 -17.65 -30.93 -22.67
C GLN A 46 -16.69 -32.11 -22.45
N GLN A 47 -15.38 -31.92 -22.62
CA GLN A 47 -14.38 -32.94 -22.28
C GLN A 47 -14.26 -33.16 -20.77
N LEU A 48 -14.51 -32.12 -19.95
CA LEU A 48 -14.50 -32.23 -18.48
C LEU A 48 -15.81 -32.79 -17.90
N LEU A 49 -16.95 -32.63 -18.57
CA LEU A 49 -18.25 -33.15 -18.11
C LEU A 49 -18.50 -34.62 -18.49
N THR A 50 -17.78 -35.16 -19.47
CA THR A 50 -17.97 -36.54 -19.97
C THR A 50 -17.16 -37.59 -19.20
N ALA A 51 -16.17 -37.20 -18.40
CA ALA A 51 -15.55 -38.04 -17.37
C ALA A 51 -16.31 -37.86 -16.05
N GLY A 52 -17.46 -38.54 -15.93
CA GLY A 52 -18.48 -38.27 -14.91
C GLY A 52 -18.03 -38.40 -13.46
N THR A 53 -18.47 -37.46 -12.61
CA THR A 53 -19.28 -37.67 -11.39
C THR A 53 -19.44 -36.33 -10.62
N LEU A 54 -20.67 -35.81 -10.60
CA LEU A 54 -21.36 -35.05 -9.53
C LEU A 54 -20.56 -34.30 -8.41
N ALA A 55 -19.49 -33.55 -8.71
CA ALA A 55 -18.76 -32.75 -7.71
C ALA A 55 -18.21 -31.39 -8.22
N ALA A 56 -18.88 -30.76 -9.20
CA ALA A 56 -18.29 -29.66 -9.98
C ALA A 56 -18.48 -28.23 -9.44
N THR A 57 -19.05 -28.01 -8.25
CA THR A 57 -19.15 -26.66 -7.67
C THR A 57 -17.86 -26.21 -6.96
N PRO A 58 -17.15 -27.04 -6.17
CA PRO A 58 -15.88 -26.62 -5.55
C PRO A 58 -14.69 -26.55 -6.53
N LEU A 59 -14.67 -27.35 -7.62
CA LEU A 59 -13.55 -27.40 -8.58
C LEU A 59 -13.50 -26.20 -9.55
N ALA A 60 -14.65 -25.61 -9.91
CA ALA A 60 -14.70 -24.44 -10.78
C ALA A 60 -14.22 -23.15 -10.06
N LEU A 61 -14.42 -23.06 -8.74
CA LEU A 61 -13.84 -22.01 -7.90
C LEU A 61 -12.33 -22.22 -7.72
N ALA A 62 -11.91 -23.47 -7.46
CA ALA A 62 -10.49 -23.81 -7.31
C ALA A 62 -9.65 -23.48 -8.56
N THR A 63 -10.14 -23.79 -9.76
CA THR A 63 -9.40 -23.50 -11.01
C THR A 63 -9.30 -22.00 -11.33
N ARG A 64 -10.32 -21.19 -10.98
CA ARG A 64 -10.26 -19.72 -11.09
C ARG A 64 -9.30 -19.10 -10.07
N THR A 65 -9.29 -19.58 -8.83
CA THR A 65 -8.33 -19.11 -7.81
C THR A 65 -6.89 -19.46 -8.16
N PHE A 66 -6.64 -20.63 -8.76
CA PHE A 66 -5.32 -21.02 -9.24
C PHE A 66 -4.84 -20.15 -10.42
N ALA A 67 -5.71 -19.91 -11.41
CA ALA A 67 -5.36 -19.06 -12.56
C ALA A 67 -5.08 -17.60 -12.16
N GLY A 68 -5.83 -17.06 -11.18
CA GLY A 68 -5.58 -15.73 -10.64
C GLY A 68 -4.26 -15.64 -9.88
N PHE A 69 -3.93 -16.67 -9.10
CA PHE A 69 -2.66 -16.74 -8.37
C PHE A 69 -1.46 -16.82 -9.31
N GLU A 70 -1.48 -17.71 -10.31
CA GLU A 70 -0.39 -17.84 -11.29
C GLU A 70 -0.14 -16.54 -12.07
N ALA A 71 -1.20 -15.82 -12.43
CA ALA A 71 -1.08 -14.52 -13.10
C ALA A 71 -0.40 -13.48 -12.20
N GLN A 72 -0.75 -13.41 -10.91
CA GLN A 72 -0.11 -12.51 -9.96
C GLN A 72 1.36 -12.90 -9.73
N MET A 73 1.65 -14.19 -9.57
CA MET A 73 3.03 -14.66 -9.42
C MET A 73 3.87 -14.39 -10.68
N ALA A 74 3.31 -14.56 -11.89
CA ALA A 74 3.99 -14.18 -13.12
C ALA A 74 4.37 -12.69 -13.15
N ARG A 75 3.48 -11.82 -12.62
CA ARG A 75 3.77 -10.40 -12.43
C ARG A 75 4.88 -10.17 -11.39
N VAL A 76 4.83 -10.83 -10.23
CA VAL A 76 5.90 -10.77 -9.22
C VAL A 76 7.24 -11.14 -9.85
N ARG A 77 7.29 -12.23 -10.62
CA ARG A 77 8.51 -12.68 -11.31
C ARG A 77 9.04 -11.65 -12.29
N ALA A 78 8.15 -11.05 -13.08
CA ALA A 78 8.52 -10.04 -14.06
C ALA A 78 9.07 -8.76 -13.40
N LEU A 79 8.53 -8.37 -12.25
CA LEU A 79 8.95 -7.17 -11.52
C LEU A 79 10.25 -7.38 -10.72
N THR A 80 10.40 -8.54 -10.09
CA THR A 80 11.57 -8.87 -9.26
C THR A 80 12.77 -9.35 -10.06
N GLY A 81 12.54 -9.92 -11.26
CA GLY A 81 13.59 -10.64 -12.00
C GLY A 81 14.04 -11.92 -11.30
N ALA A 82 13.25 -12.46 -10.37
CA ALA A 82 13.63 -13.59 -9.54
C ALA A 82 13.97 -14.85 -10.38
N GLN A 83 15.08 -15.48 -10.00
CA GLN A 83 15.51 -16.77 -10.55
C GLN A 83 14.60 -17.90 -10.04
N ALA A 84 14.76 -19.11 -10.60
CA ALA A 84 13.85 -20.23 -10.32
C ALA A 84 13.68 -20.52 -8.81
N ASP A 85 14.77 -20.55 -8.06
CA ASP A 85 14.76 -20.86 -6.62
C ASP A 85 14.10 -19.74 -5.80
N ASP A 86 14.45 -18.49 -6.09
CA ASP A 86 13.86 -17.31 -5.45
C ASP A 86 12.37 -17.15 -5.76
N PHE A 87 11.99 -17.43 -7.00
CA PHE A 87 10.60 -17.41 -7.41
C PHE A 87 9.78 -18.50 -6.70
N ALA A 88 10.34 -19.70 -6.53
CA ALA A 88 9.69 -20.76 -5.77
C ALA A 88 9.52 -20.39 -4.29
N ARG A 89 10.48 -19.67 -3.70
CA ARG A 89 10.37 -19.14 -2.33
C ARG A 89 9.25 -18.11 -2.20
N LEU A 90 9.16 -17.16 -3.12
CA LEU A 90 8.06 -16.19 -3.17
C LEU A 90 6.71 -16.88 -3.32
N GLU A 91 6.61 -17.89 -4.19
CA GLU A 91 5.38 -18.65 -4.39
C GLU A 91 4.97 -19.42 -3.14
N ALA A 92 5.92 -20.10 -2.49
CA ALA A 92 5.69 -20.82 -1.25
C ALA A 92 5.23 -19.87 -0.13
N GLU A 93 5.84 -18.70 -0.03
CA GLU A 93 5.49 -17.71 0.98
C GLU A 93 4.11 -17.12 0.73
N ALA A 94 3.74 -16.80 -0.52
CA ALA A 94 2.41 -16.32 -0.84
C ALA A 94 1.32 -17.35 -0.50
N LYS A 95 1.59 -18.64 -0.76
CA LYS A 95 0.70 -19.75 -0.37
C LYS A 95 0.61 -19.90 1.15
N ARG A 96 1.74 -19.82 1.86
CA ARG A 96 1.79 -19.89 3.32
C ARG A 96 0.94 -18.78 3.93
N LEU A 97 1.15 -17.54 3.52
CA LEU A 97 0.40 -16.38 4.00
C LEU A 97 -1.07 -16.46 3.63
N GLY A 98 -1.37 -16.99 2.44
CA GLY A 98 -2.73 -17.30 2.00
C GLY A 98 -3.48 -18.30 2.88
N ALA A 99 -2.74 -19.15 3.62
CA ALA A 99 -3.29 -20.15 4.52
C ALA A 99 -3.25 -19.73 5.99
N THR A 100 -2.33 -18.83 6.37
CA THR A 100 -2.14 -18.41 7.77
C THR A 100 -2.73 -17.04 8.11
N THR A 101 -3.09 -16.24 7.11
CA THR A 101 -3.66 -14.89 7.31
C THR A 101 -5.10 -14.82 6.80
N VAL A 102 -5.74 -13.66 7.00
CA VAL A 102 -7.08 -13.38 6.45
C VAL A 102 -7.08 -13.13 4.94
N PHE A 103 -5.91 -12.99 4.32
CA PHE A 103 -5.75 -12.72 2.90
C PHE A 103 -5.56 -14.01 2.11
N SER A 104 -6.04 -14.02 0.87
CA SER A 104 -5.80 -15.12 -0.06
C SER A 104 -4.35 -15.11 -0.60
N ALA A 105 -3.88 -16.26 -1.09
CA ALA A 105 -2.56 -16.34 -1.73
C ALA A 105 -2.40 -15.37 -2.92
N SER A 106 -3.49 -15.11 -3.66
CA SER A 106 -3.50 -14.13 -4.75
C SER A 106 -3.33 -12.69 -4.26
N GLN A 107 -3.94 -12.34 -3.12
CA GLN A 107 -3.75 -11.04 -2.49
C GLN A 107 -2.34 -10.88 -1.92
N ALA A 108 -1.76 -11.95 -1.35
CA ALA A 108 -0.36 -11.95 -0.94
C ALA A 108 0.59 -11.76 -2.14
N ALA A 109 0.36 -12.45 -3.26
CA ALA A 109 1.14 -12.28 -4.49
C ALA A 109 0.99 -10.87 -5.11
N GLU A 110 -0.21 -10.30 -5.05
CA GLU A 110 -0.46 -8.92 -5.47
C GLU A 110 0.33 -7.93 -4.59
N ALA A 111 0.33 -8.13 -3.28
CA ALA A 111 1.13 -7.36 -2.33
C ALA A 111 2.64 -7.46 -2.58
N MET A 112 3.16 -8.67 -2.85
CA MET A 112 4.55 -8.86 -3.25
C MET A 112 4.91 -8.05 -4.51
N SER A 113 3.98 -7.92 -5.45
CA SER A 113 4.20 -7.12 -6.66
C SER A 113 4.30 -5.62 -6.36
N TYR A 114 3.61 -5.11 -5.33
CA TYR A 114 3.76 -3.72 -4.90
C TYR A 114 5.14 -3.46 -4.28
N PHE A 115 5.63 -4.39 -3.45
CA PHE A 115 6.99 -4.29 -2.94
C PHE A 115 8.04 -4.36 -4.05
N ALA A 116 7.85 -5.24 -5.04
CA ALA A 116 8.72 -5.31 -6.20
C ALA A 116 8.71 -3.99 -7.01
N LEU A 117 7.54 -3.36 -7.20
CA LEU A 117 7.44 -2.02 -7.80
C LEU A 117 8.12 -0.93 -6.97
N ALA A 118 8.11 -1.06 -5.65
CA ALA A 118 8.83 -0.17 -4.74
C ALA A 118 10.35 -0.42 -4.72
N GLY A 119 10.86 -1.35 -5.54
CA GLY A 119 12.28 -1.65 -5.70
C GLY A 119 12.83 -2.60 -4.64
N PHE A 120 11.98 -3.34 -3.93
CA PHE A 120 12.43 -4.36 -2.98
C PHE A 120 12.96 -5.58 -3.74
N ASP A 121 14.11 -6.10 -3.31
CA ASP A 121 14.61 -7.39 -3.76
C ASP A 121 13.83 -8.55 -3.12
N VAL A 122 14.11 -9.78 -3.55
CA VAL A 122 13.40 -10.98 -3.11
C VAL A 122 13.46 -11.16 -1.60
N GLU A 123 14.62 -11.00 -0.98
CA GLU A 123 14.78 -11.18 0.47
C GLU A 123 13.97 -10.14 1.24
N ARG A 124 14.03 -8.88 0.79
CA ARG A 124 13.26 -7.80 1.37
C ARG A 124 11.76 -8.04 1.23
N ILE A 125 11.30 -8.56 0.09
CA ILE A 125 9.89 -8.91 -0.10
C ILE A 125 9.48 -10.02 0.88
N LEU A 126 10.28 -11.09 1.02
CA LEU A 126 9.98 -12.19 1.91
C LEU A 126 9.94 -11.76 3.38
N GLY A 127 10.84 -10.87 3.81
CA GLY A 127 10.80 -10.29 5.15
C GLY A 127 9.65 -9.30 5.37
N ALA A 128 9.22 -8.62 4.30
CA ALA A 128 8.21 -7.55 4.35
C ALA A 128 6.78 -8.03 4.33
N ILE A 129 6.50 -9.07 3.56
CA ILE A 129 5.15 -9.37 3.11
C ILE A 129 4.24 -9.81 4.26
N GLY A 130 4.73 -10.64 5.18
CA GLY A 130 3.96 -11.07 6.35
C GLY A 130 3.58 -9.89 7.24
N PRO A 131 4.56 -9.12 7.74
CA PRO A 131 4.29 -7.92 8.53
C PRO A 131 3.33 -6.94 7.82
N ALA A 132 3.49 -6.73 6.51
CA ALA A 132 2.61 -5.83 5.78
C ALA A 132 1.16 -6.33 5.69
N LEU A 133 0.95 -7.63 5.55
CA LEU A 133 -0.38 -8.24 5.64
C LEU A 133 -0.96 -8.06 7.04
N ASP A 134 -0.18 -8.32 8.09
CA ASP A 134 -0.64 -8.14 9.47
C ASP A 134 -1.05 -6.67 9.74
N LEU A 135 -0.29 -5.72 9.23
CA LEU A 135 -0.60 -4.30 9.31
C LEU A 135 -1.86 -3.93 8.53
N ALA A 136 -2.03 -4.47 7.33
CA ALA A 136 -3.22 -4.25 6.50
C ALA A 136 -4.48 -4.82 7.18
N ALA A 137 -4.37 -5.99 7.80
CA ALA A 137 -5.45 -6.59 8.58
C ALA A 137 -5.80 -5.73 9.81
N ALA A 138 -4.80 -5.27 10.56
CA ALA A 138 -5.00 -4.43 11.74
C ALA A 138 -5.62 -3.07 11.38
N GLY A 139 -5.19 -2.47 10.28
CA GLY A 139 -5.69 -1.18 9.80
C GLY A 139 -6.98 -1.24 9.00
N GLN A 140 -7.44 -2.42 8.59
CA GLN A 140 -8.53 -2.58 7.62
C GLN A 140 -8.32 -1.75 6.35
N ILE A 141 -7.07 -1.66 5.89
CA ILE A 141 -6.70 -0.93 4.68
C ILE A 141 -6.12 -1.88 3.63
N GLU A 142 -6.03 -1.40 2.39
CA GLU A 142 -5.45 -2.15 1.29
C GLU A 142 -3.97 -2.45 1.54
N ILE A 143 -3.54 -3.69 1.23
CA ILE A 143 -2.17 -4.15 1.49
C ILE A 143 -1.15 -3.28 0.75
N ALA A 144 -1.48 -2.85 -0.46
CA ALA A 144 -0.67 -1.94 -1.26
C ALA A 144 -0.38 -0.62 -0.53
N GLN A 145 -1.40 -0.09 0.13
CA GLN A 145 -1.32 1.16 0.86
C GLN A 145 -0.56 0.97 2.17
N ALA A 146 -0.80 -0.13 2.89
CA ALA A 146 -0.04 -0.48 4.09
C ALA A 146 1.45 -0.62 3.80
N ALA A 147 1.78 -1.34 2.72
CA ALA A 147 3.14 -1.52 2.21
C ALA A 147 3.83 -0.21 1.86
N ASP A 148 3.15 0.66 1.09
CA ASP A 148 3.67 1.97 0.69
C ASP A 148 3.92 2.88 1.90
N ILE A 149 3.00 2.92 2.88
CA ILE A 149 3.17 3.72 4.09
C ILE A 149 4.34 3.20 4.94
N ALA A 150 4.39 1.89 5.21
CA ALA A 150 5.48 1.28 5.97
C ALA A 150 6.84 1.55 5.31
N ALA A 151 6.94 1.36 3.99
CA ALA A 151 8.16 1.62 3.25
C ALA A 151 8.59 3.09 3.33
N LYS A 152 7.65 4.03 3.22
CA LYS A 152 7.93 5.48 3.36
C LYS A 152 8.40 5.86 4.75
N ILE A 153 7.77 5.31 5.79
CA ILE A 153 8.17 5.53 7.19
C ILE A 153 9.59 5.02 7.41
N MET A 154 9.87 3.78 7.01
CA MET A 154 11.20 3.18 7.12
C MET A 154 12.25 3.98 6.36
N ALA A 155 11.97 4.37 5.11
CA ALA A 155 12.88 5.19 4.32
C ALA A 155 13.16 6.55 4.97
N GLY A 156 12.12 7.22 5.50
CA GLY A 156 12.24 8.49 6.22
C GLY A 156 13.06 8.37 7.50
N MET A 157 12.92 7.25 8.21
CA MET A 157 13.68 6.93 9.42
C MET A 157 15.06 6.33 9.13
N GLY A 158 15.34 5.98 7.87
CA GLY A 158 16.59 5.32 7.47
C GLY A 158 16.72 3.87 7.97
N LEU A 159 15.60 3.19 8.21
CA LEU A 159 15.55 1.80 8.65
C LEU A 159 15.80 0.85 7.47
N SER A 160 16.48 -0.25 7.77
CA SER A 160 16.73 -1.36 6.86
C SER A 160 15.52 -2.28 6.76
N ALA A 161 15.42 -3.07 5.68
CA ALA A 161 14.32 -4.01 5.48
C ALA A 161 14.23 -5.08 6.59
N ASP A 162 15.35 -5.41 7.24
CA ASP A 162 15.39 -6.37 8.35
C ASP A 162 14.63 -5.85 9.59
N GLU A 163 14.42 -4.53 9.68
CA GLU A 163 13.68 -3.88 10.77
C GLU A 163 12.18 -3.76 10.48
N LEU A 164 11.71 -4.21 9.32
CA LEU A 164 10.30 -4.06 8.92
C LEU A 164 9.33 -4.79 9.84
N GLY A 165 9.68 -5.97 10.35
CA GLY A 165 8.86 -6.67 11.34
C GLY A 165 8.63 -5.81 12.59
N ASN A 166 9.71 -5.27 13.15
CA ASN A 166 9.63 -4.36 14.29
C ASN A 166 8.85 -3.08 13.96
N ALA A 167 9.07 -2.50 12.77
CA ALA A 167 8.37 -1.30 12.35
C ALA A 167 6.86 -1.52 12.26
N VAL A 168 6.43 -2.65 11.70
CA VAL A 168 5.03 -3.07 11.66
C VAL A 168 4.47 -3.25 13.05
N ASP A 169 5.18 -3.95 13.95
CA ASP A 169 4.70 -4.18 15.31
C ASP A 169 4.48 -2.85 16.06
N VAL A 170 5.42 -1.91 15.91
CA VAL A 170 5.33 -0.57 16.50
C VAL A 170 4.15 0.21 15.94
N MET A 171 3.94 0.18 14.61
CA MET A 171 2.82 0.86 13.95
C MET A 171 1.46 0.22 14.34
N ALA A 172 1.35 -1.10 14.28
CA ALA A 172 0.14 -1.83 14.65
C ALA A 172 -0.22 -1.61 16.13
N LYS A 173 0.79 -1.59 17.02
CA LYS A 173 0.58 -1.24 18.42
C LYS A 173 0.05 0.19 18.55
N ALA A 174 0.67 1.17 17.89
CA ALA A 174 0.21 2.55 17.94
C ALA A 174 -1.24 2.73 17.48
N MET A 175 -1.65 2.03 16.42
CA MET A 175 -3.02 2.06 15.90
C MET A 175 -4.04 1.44 16.86
N THR A 176 -3.62 0.50 17.70
CA THR A 176 -4.50 -0.20 18.66
C THR A 176 -4.50 0.44 20.04
N THR A 177 -3.46 1.22 20.39
CA THR A 177 -3.31 1.83 21.72
C THR A 177 -3.48 3.34 21.76
N ALA A 178 -3.64 4.01 20.62
CA ALA A 178 -3.84 5.45 20.55
C ALA A 178 -4.90 5.84 19.51
N ASN A 179 -5.38 7.07 19.59
CA ASN A 179 -6.35 7.63 18.64
C ASN A 179 -5.69 8.01 17.31
N THR A 180 -5.13 7.03 16.59
CA THR A 180 -4.45 7.18 15.30
C THR A 180 -4.66 5.95 14.44
N ASP A 181 -4.54 6.09 13.13
CA ASP A 181 -4.49 4.97 12.18
C ASP A 181 -3.19 5.00 11.35
N LEU A 182 -3.04 4.06 10.42
CA LEU A 182 -1.83 3.97 9.61
C LEU A 182 -1.66 5.18 8.67
N LEU A 183 -2.75 5.73 8.14
CA LEU A 183 -2.69 6.90 7.26
C LEU A 183 -2.18 8.12 8.04
N MET A 184 -2.73 8.32 9.23
CA MET A 184 -2.32 9.38 10.15
C MET A 184 -0.87 9.21 10.59
N LEU A 185 -0.43 7.97 10.87
CA LEU A 185 0.98 7.69 11.15
C LEU A 185 1.87 8.05 9.95
N GLY A 186 1.48 7.61 8.74
CA GLY A 186 2.18 7.96 7.50
C GLY A 186 2.30 9.47 7.29
N ASP A 187 1.21 10.21 7.50
CA ASP A 187 1.19 11.67 7.41
C ASP A 187 2.09 12.32 8.46
N ALA A 188 2.08 11.84 9.71
CA ALA A 188 2.94 12.36 10.75
C ALA A 188 4.44 12.14 10.41
N PHE A 189 4.80 10.91 10.06
CA PHE A 189 6.17 10.51 9.73
C PHE A 189 6.71 11.21 8.48
N LYS A 190 5.86 11.58 7.52
CA LYS A 190 6.24 12.43 6.38
C LYS A 190 6.93 13.73 6.82
N PHE A 191 6.50 14.31 7.95
CA PHE A 191 7.04 15.57 8.45
C PHE A 191 8.15 15.39 9.47
N VAL A 192 8.05 14.41 10.37
CA VAL A 192 9.00 14.26 11.48
C VAL A 192 10.14 13.28 11.18
N GLY A 193 9.91 12.26 10.35
CA GLY A 193 10.81 11.11 10.16
C GLY A 193 12.26 11.48 9.80
N PRO A 194 12.51 12.26 8.73
CA PRO A 194 13.88 12.62 8.34
C PRO A 194 14.66 13.35 9.44
N MET A 195 13.97 14.17 10.23
CA MET A 195 14.62 14.93 11.29
C MET A 195 14.77 14.12 12.57
N ALA A 196 13.83 13.23 12.89
CA ALA A 196 13.98 12.24 13.95
C ALA A 196 15.20 11.36 13.72
N LYS A 197 15.40 10.87 12.49
CA LYS A 197 16.62 10.17 12.08
C LYS A 197 17.86 11.00 12.34
N THR A 198 17.85 12.27 11.93
CA THR A 198 19.00 13.19 12.12
C THR A 198 19.26 13.44 13.61
N ALA A 199 18.22 13.46 14.43
CA ALA A 199 18.29 13.62 15.88
C ALA A 199 18.70 12.32 16.62
N GLY A 200 18.86 11.20 15.92
CA GLY A 200 19.22 9.90 16.51
C GLY A 200 18.08 9.21 17.25
N LEU A 201 16.83 9.60 17.01
CA LEU A 201 15.66 9.03 17.69
C LEU A 201 15.16 7.76 17.01
N SER A 202 14.78 6.79 17.83
CA SER A 202 14.22 5.51 17.38
C SER A 202 12.80 5.65 16.83
N LEU A 203 12.36 4.64 16.07
CA LEU A 203 10.99 4.57 15.57
C LEU A 203 9.98 4.54 16.72
N GLU A 204 10.30 3.80 17.79
CA GLU A 204 9.51 3.63 18.99
C GLU A 204 9.28 4.95 19.72
N GLU A 205 10.35 5.74 19.91
CA GLU A 205 10.28 7.02 20.59
C GLU A 205 9.40 8.02 19.85
N ILE A 206 9.59 8.11 18.52
CA ILE A 206 8.77 9.00 17.70
C ILE A 206 7.34 8.53 17.63
N THR A 207 7.12 7.23 17.47
CA THR A 207 5.76 6.67 17.43
C THR A 207 5.06 6.88 18.77
N ALA A 208 5.74 6.72 19.90
CA ALA A 208 5.18 7.00 21.23
C ALA A 208 4.83 8.49 21.40
N ALA A 209 5.67 9.39 20.90
CA ALA A 209 5.38 10.82 20.90
C ALA A 209 4.17 11.17 20.03
N ILE A 210 4.03 10.54 18.85
CA ILE A 210 2.85 10.66 18.00
C ILE A 210 1.61 10.14 18.73
N GLN A 211 1.69 8.98 19.40
CA GLN A 211 0.58 8.43 20.18
C GLN A 211 0.08 9.40 21.26
N LEU A 212 1.01 10.01 22.02
CA LEU A 212 0.68 11.00 23.05
C LEU A 212 -0.06 12.21 22.47
N LEU A 213 0.43 12.76 21.35
CA LEU A 213 -0.23 13.88 20.67
C LEU A 213 -1.59 13.47 20.12
N SER A 214 -1.68 12.30 19.49
CA SER A 214 -2.91 11.77 18.92
C SER A 214 -3.99 11.56 19.97
N ASN A 215 -3.62 11.08 21.17
CA ASN A 215 -4.52 10.96 22.32
C ASN A 215 -4.96 12.31 22.88
N ALA A 216 -4.14 13.35 22.73
CA ALA A 216 -4.49 14.74 23.05
C ALA A 216 -5.27 15.46 21.93
N GLY A 217 -5.62 14.76 20.83
CA GLY A 217 -6.37 15.30 19.69
C GLY A 217 -5.51 15.99 18.62
N VAL A 218 -4.18 15.96 18.74
CA VAL A 218 -3.24 16.47 17.73
C VAL A 218 -2.76 15.30 16.88
N GLN A 219 -3.32 15.18 15.68
CA GLN A 219 -3.26 13.94 14.89
C GLN A 219 -2.70 14.14 13.48
N GLY A 220 -2.24 13.05 12.86
CA GLY A 220 -1.79 13.04 11.47
C GLY A 220 -0.69 14.06 11.18
N GLU A 221 -0.87 14.85 10.13
CA GLU A 221 0.04 15.94 9.74
C GLU A 221 0.31 16.94 10.88
N MET A 222 -0.69 17.26 11.72
CA MET A 222 -0.48 18.18 12.85
C MET A 222 0.46 17.57 13.90
N ALA A 223 0.36 16.26 14.16
CA ALA A 223 1.27 15.58 15.08
C ALA A 223 2.71 15.62 14.55
N GLY A 224 2.90 15.31 13.27
CA GLY A 224 4.21 15.31 12.62
C GLY A 224 4.86 16.70 12.60
N THR A 225 4.10 17.73 12.24
CA THR A 225 4.59 19.13 12.22
C THR A 225 4.89 19.67 13.62
N THR A 226 4.06 19.31 14.61
CA THR A 226 4.29 19.68 16.02
C THR A 226 5.58 19.05 16.54
N LEU A 227 5.76 17.74 16.35
CA LEU A 227 6.99 17.05 16.77
C LEU A 227 8.20 17.60 16.03
N ARG A 228 8.07 17.94 14.74
CA ARG A 228 9.11 18.64 14.01
C ARG A 228 9.46 19.99 14.66
N GLY A 229 8.49 20.79 15.05
CA GLY A 229 8.75 22.04 15.79
C GLY A 229 9.50 21.79 17.10
N MET A 230 9.10 20.76 17.86
CA MET A 230 9.72 20.39 19.12
C MET A 230 11.17 19.95 18.93
N LEU A 231 11.42 19.01 18.01
CA LEU A 231 12.76 18.51 17.73
C LEU A 231 13.69 19.62 17.20
N LEU A 232 13.19 20.52 16.36
CA LEU A 232 13.98 21.67 15.88
C LEU A 232 14.37 22.59 17.05
N SER A 233 13.45 22.82 17.99
CA SER A 233 13.70 23.63 19.19
C SER A 233 14.70 22.97 20.15
N LEU A 234 14.75 21.62 20.18
CA LEU A 234 15.67 20.85 21.02
C LEU A 234 17.08 20.72 20.39
N THR A 235 17.15 20.53 19.07
CA THR A 235 18.42 20.35 18.33
C THR A 235 19.09 21.67 17.94
N SER A 236 18.34 22.75 17.87
CA SER A 236 18.83 24.11 17.58
C SER A 236 18.10 25.11 18.46
N PRO A 237 18.33 25.07 19.79
CA PRO A 237 17.69 26.00 20.72
C PRO A 237 18.12 27.44 20.40
N SER A 238 17.22 28.40 20.63
CA SER A 238 17.62 29.80 20.62
C SER A 238 18.64 30.07 21.73
N ALA A 239 19.48 31.10 21.59
CA ALA A 239 20.46 31.47 22.60
C ALA A 239 19.84 31.78 23.98
N GLU A 240 18.54 32.08 24.01
CA GLU A 240 17.77 32.32 25.22
C GLU A 240 17.29 30.99 25.85
N ALA A 241 16.80 30.06 25.02
CA ALA A 241 16.44 28.71 25.46
C ALA A 241 17.66 27.91 25.97
N GLU A 242 18.82 28.05 25.32
CA GLU A 242 20.06 27.39 25.73
C GLU A 242 20.52 27.86 27.12
N ARG A 243 20.41 29.16 27.41
CA ARG A 243 20.75 29.72 28.75
C ARG A 243 19.82 29.20 29.84
N GLU A 244 18.52 29.13 29.57
CA GLU A 244 17.57 28.62 30.57
C GLU A 244 17.69 27.10 30.77
N LEU A 245 17.95 26.32 29.72
CA LEU A 245 18.25 24.89 29.82
C LEU A 245 19.52 24.64 30.65
N ALA A 246 20.57 25.42 30.41
CA ALA A 246 21.79 25.37 31.22
C ALA A 246 21.54 25.75 32.69
N ARG A 247 20.66 26.73 32.93
CA ARG A 247 20.27 27.16 34.28
C ARG A 247 19.47 26.09 35.03
N LEU A 248 18.67 25.31 34.30
CA LEU A 248 17.88 24.18 34.82
C LEU A 248 18.68 22.87 34.91
N GLY A 249 19.92 22.85 34.43
CA GLY A 249 20.78 21.65 34.43
C GLY A 249 20.35 20.57 33.42
N VAL A 250 19.43 20.89 32.51
CA VAL A 250 18.92 19.95 31.50
C VAL A 250 19.85 19.95 30.30
N ARG A 251 20.51 18.82 30.05
CA ARG A 251 21.24 18.58 28.80
C ARG A 251 20.33 17.89 27.81
N VAL A 252 20.09 18.54 26.67
CA VAL A 252 19.20 18.04 25.61
C VAL A 252 19.96 17.19 24.60
N LEU A 253 21.25 17.48 24.41
CA LEU A 253 22.14 16.74 23.51
C LEU A 253 23.09 15.85 24.32
N ASP A 254 23.42 14.69 23.77
CA ASP A 254 24.52 13.85 24.24
C ASP A 254 25.88 14.36 23.73
N ASP A 255 26.96 13.73 24.18
CA ASP A 255 28.33 14.13 23.81
C ASP A 255 28.62 13.88 22.31
N ALA A 256 27.76 13.13 21.61
CA ALA A 256 27.83 12.85 20.19
C ALA A 256 26.94 13.79 19.34
N GLY A 257 26.19 14.70 19.97
CA GLY A 257 25.30 15.66 19.31
C GLY A 257 23.92 15.11 18.97
N ASN A 258 23.55 13.91 19.45
CA ASN A 258 22.20 13.36 19.30
C ASN A 258 21.29 13.92 20.38
N VAL A 259 19.97 13.96 20.10
CA VAL A 259 18.99 14.29 21.13
C VAL A 259 18.95 13.14 22.12
N ARG A 260 19.12 13.45 23.42
CA ARG A 260 18.95 12.46 24.48
C ARG A 260 17.53 11.89 24.41
N SER A 261 17.37 10.63 24.78
CA SER A 261 16.06 9.98 24.80
C SER A 261 15.02 10.87 25.46
N LEU A 262 13.84 11.00 24.85
CA LEU A 262 12.81 11.90 25.33
C LEU A 262 12.43 11.60 26.78
N THR A 263 12.46 10.34 27.21
CA THR A 263 12.23 9.95 28.61
C THR A 263 13.29 10.51 29.57
N ALA A 264 14.55 10.60 29.13
CA ALA A 264 15.66 11.14 29.92
C ALA A 264 15.67 12.68 30.00
N ILE A 265 14.89 13.37 29.17
CA ILE A 265 14.75 14.84 29.19
C ILE A 265 13.62 15.28 30.14
N ILE A 266 12.61 14.42 30.36
CA ILE A 266 11.42 14.73 31.16
C ILE A 266 11.52 14.19 32.60
N THR A 267 12.59 13.45 32.94
CA THR A 267 12.90 12.94 34.29
C THR A 267 14.07 13.66 34.92
#